data_AF-A0A922K3K6-F1
#
_entry.id   AF-A0A922K3K6-F1
#
_cell.length_a   1.000
_cell.length_b   1.000
_cell.length_c   1.000
_cell.angle_alpha   90.00
_cell.angle_beta   90.00
_cell.angle_gamma   90.00
#
_symmetry.space_group_name_H-M   'P 1'
#
loop_
_entity.id
_entity.type
_entity.pdbx_description
1 polymer ?
#
loop_
_entity_poly.entity_id
_entity_poly.type
_entity_poly.pdbx_seq_one_letter_code
_entity_poly.pdbx_strand_id
1 'polypeptide(L)'
;MASADCKSELEWVERVRSGGAVPLLEPDNCPNGWACPPGEKFMVRGPDYFSTRVKIPAGEYLLKPIGFDWIKSSTKIGEVLNHPNSRVRKVIEDEFPDGNKPFVWAFNLQVPSKDNYSAVAYFATTDPIPEGSLMDLFLKGDDGFRNSRLKLIANIVKGPWIVRKAVGEQAICIIGRALSCKYHLANNFIEVDVDIGSSMVASAIVHLAFGYITTLTVDLAFLIESQTQSELPERILGAVRFSELNPTSALPIEPSSHINAANLQSSLPTRLWKSIGQGFTHILNPSAQESDSTGSLHVNGSVDHEGAIKDAKK
;
A
#
# COMPACT_ATOMS: atom_id res chain seq x y z
N MET A 1 21.07 -35.39 4.69
CA MET A 1 21.56 -34.01 4.50
C MET A 1 20.43 -32.97 4.49
N ALA A 2 19.19 -33.31 4.12
CA ALA A 2 18.04 -32.38 4.14
C ALA A 2 17.58 -31.87 5.54
N SER A 3 18.13 -32.40 6.64
CA SER A 3 17.65 -32.11 8.01
C SER A 3 18.42 -31.01 8.75
N ALA A 4 19.63 -30.65 8.32
CA ALA A 4 20.41 -29.58 8.93
C ALA A 4 20.10 -28.22 8.28
N ASP A 5 19.90 -28.23 6.95
CA ASP A 5 19.59 -27.04 6.15
C ASP A 5 18.20 -26.48 6.50
N CYS A 6 17.20 -27.35 6.63
CA CYS A 6 15.85 -26.99 7.07
C CYS A 6 15.82 -26.47 8.53
N LYS A 7 16.69 -26.99 9.41
CA LYS A 7 16.80 -26.49 10.79
C LYS A 7 17.42 -25.09 10.84
N SER A 8 18.51 -24.87 10.10
CA SER A 8 19.14 -23.55 9.98
C SER A 8 18.17 -22.52 9.38
N GLU A 9 17.43 -22.89 8.32
CA GLU A 9 16.44 -22.01 7.69
C GLU A 9 15.33 -21.58 8.67
N LEU A 10 14.92 -22.47 9.57
CA LEU A 10 13.93 -22.15 10.59
C LEU A 10 14.49 -21.27 11.72
N GLU A 11 15.76 -21.48 12.10
CA GLU A 11 16.39 -20.76 13.21
C GLU A 11 16.59 -19.27 12.91
N TRP A 12 17.18 -18.91 11.76
CA TRP A 12 17.41 -17.50 11.45
C TRP A 12 16.10 -16.73 11.25
N VAL A 13 15.12 -17.35 10.59
CA VAL A 13 13.78 -16.76 10.40
C VAL A 13 13.13 -16.51 11.76
N GLU A 14 13.26 -17.45 12.70
CA GLU A 14 12.71 -17.28 14.04
C GLU A 14 13.40 -16.15 14.80
N ARG A 15 14.73 -16.01 14.69
CA ARG A 15 15.45 -14.85 15.26
C ARG A 15 14.97 -13.52 14.68
N VAL A 16 14.66 -13.46 13.37
CA VAL A 16 14.02 -12.28 12.77
C VAL A 16 12.62 -12.09 13.34
N ARG A 17 11.79 -13.13 13.48
CA ARG A 17 10.41 -12.99 13.98
C ARG A 17 10.38 -12.51 15.43
N SER A 18 11.22 -13.08 16.29
CA SER A 18 11.27 -12.74 17.73
C SER A 18 11.95 -11.40 18.01
N GLY A 19 12.74 -10.88 17.08
CA GLY A 19 13.47 -9.61 17.25
C GLY A 19 12.64 -8.35 17.00
N GLY A 20 11.41 -8.48 16.49
CA GLY A 20 10.50 -7.34 16.28
C GLY A 20 9.69 -6.98 17.53
N ALA A 21 9.26 -5.72 17.64
CA ALA A 21 8.42 -5.29 18.77
C ALA A 21 6.97 -5.80 18.70
N VAL A 22 6.52 -6.22 17.53
CA VAL A 22 5.19 -6.78 17.32
C VAL A 22 5.34 -8.31 17.27
N PRO A 23 4.68 -9.07 18.16
CA PRO A 23 4.80 -10.52 18.19
C PRO A 23 4.12 -11.18 16.99
N LEU A 24 4.74 -12.24 16.47
CA LEU A 24 4.10 -13.14 15.50
C LEU A 24 3.08 -14.02 16.23
N LEU A 25 1.85 -14.07 15.73
CA LEU A 25 0.75 -14.85 16.28
C LEU A 25 0.01 -15.60 15.16
N GLU A 26 -0.90 -16.49 15.56
CA GLU A 26 -1.78 -17.17 14.63
C GLU A 26 -2.81 -16.20 14.01
N PRO A 27 -3.13 -16.31 12.70
CA PRO A 27 -4.01 -15.37 12.03
C PRO A 27 -5.38 -15.20 12.68
N ASP A 28 -5.96 -16.29 13.17
CA ASP A 28 -7.31 -16.29 13.78
C ASP A 28 -7.31 -15.76 15.22
N ASN A 29 -6.15 -15.65 15.86
CA ASN A 29 -5.98 -15.10 17.21
C ASN A 29 -4.73 -14.21 17.27
N CYS A 30 -4.83 -13.02 16.69
CA CYS A 30 -3.74 -12.06 16.56
C CYS A 30 -4.06 -10.74 17.29
N PRO A 31 -4.17 -10.68 18.63
CA PRO A 31 -4.29 -9.42 19.35
C PRO A 31 -2.93 -8.73 19.50
N ASN A 32 -2.85 -7.42 19.24
CA ASN A 32 -1.63 -6.60 19.33
C ASN A 32 -0.40 -7.19 18.60
N GLY A 33 -0.64 -7.95 17.54
CA GLY A 33 0.37 -8.78 16.88
C GLY A 33 0.35 -8.64 15.37
N TRP A 34 1.22 -9.42 14.74
CA TRP A 34 1.18 -9.66 13.30
C TRP A 34 1.07 -11.15 13.01
N ALA A 35 0.60 -11.51 11.82
CA ALA A 35 0.43 -12.89 11.39
C ALA A 35 0.59 -13.03 9.87
N CYS A 36 0.70 -14.28 9.40
CA CYS A 36 0.65 -14.62 7.99
C CYS A 36 -0.79 -15.04 7.62
N PRO A 37 -1.63 -14.18 7.03
CA PRO A 37 -2.98 -14.59 6.64
C PRO A 37 -2.93 -15.73 5.60
N PRO A 38 -3.98 -16.56 5.47
CA PRO A 38 -4.08 -17.52 4.37
C PRO A 38 -4.19 -16.82 3.01
N GLY A 39 -3.50 -17.34 2.00
CA GLY A 39 -3.49 -16.76 0.65
C GLY A 39 -4.83 -16.85 -0.08
N GLU A 40 -5.67 -17.81 0.30
CA GLU A 40 -7.01 -18.03 -0.24
C GLU A 40 -7.97 -16.88 0.07
N LYS A 41 -7.63 -16.01 1.05
CA LYS A 41 -8.40 -14.80 1.37
C LYS A 41 -8.24 -13.71 0.32
N PHE A 42 -7.29 -13.85 -0.59
CA PHE A 42 -7.00 -12.86 -1.63
C PHE A 42 -7.36 -13.40 -3.01
N MET A 43 -8.13 -12.61 -3.77
CA MET A 43 -8.56 -12.96 -5.11
C MET A 43 -7.68 -12.30 -6.16
N VAL A 44 -6.99 -13.11 -6.96
CA VAL A 44 -6.01 -12.70 -7.99
C VAL A 44 -6.47 -13.11 -9.38
N ARG A 45 -5.84 -12.57 -10.43
CA ARG A 45 -6.17 -12.90 -11.83
C ARG A 45 -5.89 -14.39 -12.10
N GLY A 46 -6.91 -15.14 -12.50
CA GLY A 46 -6.76 -16.56 -12.86
C GLY A 46 -6.02 -16.78 -14.18
N PRO A 47 -5.75 -18.05 -14.55
CA PRO A 47 -4.98 -18.40 -15.74
C PRO A 47 -5.51 -17.77 -17.03
N ASP A 48 -6.83 -17.71 -17.20
CA ASP A 48 -7.48 -17.17 -18.40
C ASP A 48 -8.12 -15.80 -18.14
N TYR A 49 -7.60 -15.00 -17.22
CA TYR A 49 -8.25 -13.75 -16.78
C TYR A 49 -8.49 -12.75 -17.92
N PHE A 50 -7.61 -12.64 -18.91
CA PHE A 50 -7.78 -11.65 -19.98
C PHE A 50 -8.98 -11.94 -20.89
N SER A 51 -9.38 -13.21 -21.02
CA SER A 51 -10.57 -13.63 -21.76
C SER A 51 -11.80 -13.75 -20.84
N THR A 52 -11.64 -14.33 -19.66
CA THR A 52 -12.76 -14.69 -18.76
C THR A 52 -13.12 -13.62 -17.74
N ARG A 53 -12.17 -12.73 -17.39
CA ARG A 53 -12.24 -11.79 -16.25
C ARG A 53 -12.46 -12.48 -14.89
N VAL A 54 -12.20 -13.78 -14.79
CA VAL A 54 -12.40 -14.56 -13.55
C VAL A 54 -11.17 -14.49 -12.66
N LYS A 55 -11.39 -14.09 -11.41
CA LYS A 55 -10.38 -14.16 -10.35
C LYS A 55 -10.48 -15.47 -9.57
N ILE A 56 -9.35 -15.93 -9.07
CA ILE A 56 -9.25 -17.14 -8.25
C ILE A 56 -8.58 -16.83 -6.91
N PRO A 57 -8.77 -17.65 -5.87
CA PRO A 57 -7.96 -17.58 -4.65
C PRO A 57 -6.47 -17.71 -4.98
N ALA A 58 -5.61 -16.92 -4.34
CA ALA A 58 -4.20 -16.84 -4.71
C ALA A 58 -3.36 -18.06 -4.36
N GLY A 59 -3.73 -18.80 -3.31
CA GLY A 59 -2.92 -19.90 -2.77
C GLY A 59 -1.59 -19.42 -2.17
N GLU A 60 -0.54 -20.22 -2.34
CA GLU A 60 0.77 -19.97 -1.72
C GLU A 60 1.47 -18.70 -2.22
N TYR A 61 2.23 -18.09 -1.32
CA TYR A 61 3.03 -16.89 -1.61
C TYR A 61 4.35 -17.25 -2.29
N LEU A 62 4.87 -16.33 -3.11
CA LEU A 62 6.20 -16.43 -3.69
C LEU A 62 7.32 -16.32 -2.64
N LEU A 63 7.07 -15.54 -1.58
CA LEU A 63 8.04 -15.24 -0.53
C LEU A 63 7.47 -15.58 0.85
N LYS A 64 8.33 -16.08 1.72
CA LYS A 64 8.01 -16.41 3.11
C LYS A 64 7.98 -15.13 3.95
N PRO A 65 6.93 -14.84 4.73
CA PRO A 65 6.95 -13.75 5.70
C PRO A 65 7.93 -14.06 6.84
N ILE A 66 8.89 -13.16 7.05
CA ILE A 66 9.97 -13.33 8.03
C ILE A 66 9.94 -12.29 9.14
N GLY A 67 9.22 -11.18 8.98
CA GLY A 67 9.13 -10.17 10.04
C GLY A 67 8.14 -9.07 9.74
N PHE A 68 7.76 -8.37 10.81
CA PHE A 68 7.00 -7.13 10.74
C PHE A 68 7.52 -6.16 11.80
N ASP A 69 7.80 -4.93 11.40
CA ASP A 69 8.20 -3.86 12.31
C ASP A 69 7.19 -2.72 12.32
N TRP A 70 6.94 -2.23 13.54
CA TRP A 70 6.21 -1.01 13.78
C TRP A 70 7.17 0.01 14.37
N ILE A 71 7.52 1.02 13.59
CA ILE A 71 8.60 1.96 13.88
C ILE A 71 8.02 3.36 14.02
N LYS A 72 8.62 4.18 14.90
CA LYS A 72 8.30 5.59 15.08
C LYS A 72 9.57 6.44 14.98
N SER A 73 9.45 7.61 14.36
CA SER A 73 10.52 8.60 14.30
C SER A 73 10.01 10.03 14.16
N SER A 74 10.89 10.99 14.41
CA SER A 74 10.62 12.41 14.24
C SER A 74 10.50 12.81 12.76
N THR A 75 11.18 12.08 11.86
CA THR A 75 11.09 12.28 10.41
C THR A 75 10.66 10.99 9.70
N LYS A 76 10.26 11.11 8.44
CA LYS A 76 10.03 9.94 7.58
C LYS A 76 11.30 9.09 7.52
N ILE A 77 11.15 7.78 7.77
CA ILE A 77 12.23 6.80 7.66
C ILE A 77 12.10 6.06 6.35
N GLY A 78 13.19 6.04 5.60
CA GLY A 78 13.41 5.11 4.50
C GLY A 78 14.68 4.31 4.73
N GLU A 79 15.01 3.42 3.81
CA GLU A 79 16.25 2.65 3.81
C GLU A 79 16.48 1.84 5.10
N VAL A 80 15.41 1.25 5.66
CA VAL A 80 15.40 0.49 6.90
C VAL A 80 16.36 -0.70 6.86
N LEU A 81 16.51 -1.38 5.72
CA LEU A 81 17.48 -2.44 5.51
C LEU A 81 18.92 -1.93 5.38
N ASN A 82 19.10 -0.70 4.89
CA ASN A 82 20.42 -0.04 4.81
C ASN A 82 20.82 0.64 6.12
N HIS A 83 19.88 0.82 7.06
CA HIS A 83 20.17 1.42 8.35
C HIS A 83 21.22 0.59 9.12
N PRO A 84 22.25 1.21 9.73
CA PRO A 84 23.31 0.48 10.45
C PRO A 84 22.80 -0.42 11.59
N ASN A 85 21.62 -0.09 12.13
CA ASN A 85 20.96 -0.87 13.17
C ASN A 85 19.80 -1.74 12.66
N SER A 86 19.77 -2.04 11.36
CA SER A 86 18.79 -2.96 10.79
C SER A 86 18.90 -4.35 11.42
N ARG A 87 17.90 -4.73 12.21
CA ARG A 87 17.87 -6.04 12.89
C ARG A 87 17.79 -7.20 11.90
N VAL A 88 17.05 -7.03 10.81
CA VAL A 88 16.87 -8.07 9.78
C VAL A 88 18.19 -8.31 9.06
N ARG A 89 18.88 -7.23 8.67
CA ARG A 89 20.17 -7.33 8.01
C ARG A 89 21.24 -7.95 8.89
N LYS A 90 21.33 -7.52 10.16
CA LYS A 90 22.29 -8.10 11.13
C LYS A 90 22.11 -9.60 11.28
N VAL A 91 20.86 -10.06 11.47
CA VAL A 91 20.56 -11.50 11.57
C VAL A 91 21.01 -12.27 10.32
N ILE A 92 20.78 -11.72 9.13
CA ILE A 92 21.20 -12.36 7.87
C ILE A 92 22.72 -12.34 7.71
N GLU A 93 23.39 -11.25 8.06
CA GLU A 93 24.85 -11.15 7.97
C GLU A 93 25.54 -12.09 8.96
N ASP A 94 24.97 -12.28 10.16
CA ASP A 94 25.50 -13.18 11.18
C ASP A 94 25.38 -14.66 10.78
N GLU A 95 24.28 -15.06 10.11
CA GLU A 95 24.04 -16.48 9.74
C GLU A 95 24.65 -16.88 8.41
N PHE A 96 24.80 -15.91 7.51
CA PHE A 96 25.31 -16.14 6.16
C PHE A 96 26.59 -15.32 5.91
N PRO A 97 27.67 -15.53 6.71
CA PRO A 97 28.92 -14.78 6.56
C PRO A 97 29.66 -15.14 5.27
N ASP A 98 29.55 -16.40 4.83
CA ASP A 98 30.28 -16.95 3.69
C ASP A 98 29.55 -16.77 2.34
N GLY A 99 28.38 -16.10 2.34
CA GLY A 99 27.54 -15.90 1.15
C GLY A 99 26.24 -16.72 1.19
N ASN A 100 25.60 -16.90 0.03
CA ASN A 100 24.28 -17.56 -0.12
C ASN A 100 23.17 -16.95 0.74
N LYS A 101 23.21 -15.62 0.90
CA LYS A 101 22.20 -14.87 1.66
C LYS A 101 20.82 -15.02 1.01
N PRO A 102 19.74 -15.19 1.80
CA PRO A 102 18.39 -15.13 1.27
C PRO A 102 18.13 -13.77 0.63
N PHE A 103 17.28 -13.76 -0.38
CA PHE A 103 16.83 -12.51 -1.00
C PHE A 103 15.64 -11.96 -0.22
N VAL A 104 15.79 -10.74 0.33
CA VAL A 104 14.77 -10.10 1.17
C VAL A 104 13.97 -9.07 0.38
N TRP A 105 12.66 -9.07 0.55
CA TRP A 105 11.77 -8.01 0.10
C TRP A 105 11.19 -7.29 1.31
N ALA A 106 11.46 -6.00 1.42
CA ALA A 106 10.87 -5.14 2.44
C ALA A 106 9.87 -4.17 1.81
N PHE A 107 8.69 -4.06 2.40
CA PHE A 107 7.72 -3.01 2.08
C PHE A 107 7.56 -2.11 3.30
N ASN A 108 8.06 -0.88 3.21
CA ASN A 108 7.99 0.13 4.26
C ASN A 108 6.83 1.10 3.95
N LEU A 109 5.69 0.89 4.61
CA LEU A 109 4.54 1.78 4.52
C LEU A 109 4.76 2.97 5.46
N GLN A 110 5.20 4.08 4.89
CA GLN A 110 5.46 5.31 5.62
C GLN A 110 4.15 6.03 5.86
N VAL A 111 3.79 6.26 7.12
CA VAL A 111 2.58 6.94 7.57
C VAL A 111 2.98 8.29 8.19
N PRO A 112 2.97 9.38 7.41
CA PRO A 112 3.24 10.70 7.95
C PRO A 112 2.11 11.12 8.88
N SER A 113 2.45 11.39 10.13
CA SER A 113 1.56 12.01 11.11
C SER A 113 2.35 13.05 11.91
N LYS A 114 1.83 13.51 13.05
CA LYS A 114 2.62 14.34 13.98
C LYS A 114 3.94 13.64 14.37
N ASP A 115 3.85 12.35 14.62
CA ASP A 115 4.98 11.43 14.76
C ASP A 115 5.00 10.54 13.52
N ASN A 116 6.13 10.42 12.81
CA ASN A 116 6.16 9.59 11.61
C ASN A 116 6.21 8.11 12.02
N TYR A 117 5.30 7.30 11.48
CA TYR A 117 5.29 5.86 11.70
C TYR A 117 5.65 5.12 10.41
N SER A 118 6.23 3.93 10.57
CA SER A 118 6.52 3.01 9.48
C SER A 118 6.05 1.61 9.87
N ALA A 119 5.16 1.04 9.05
CA ALA A 119 4.84 -0.39 9.11
C ALA A 119 5.68 -1.10 8.04
N VAL A 120 6.66 -1.89 8.48
CA VAL A 120 7.61 -2.55 7.57
C VAL A 120 7.35 -4.05 7.56
N ALA A 121 6.97 -4.59 6.40
CA ALA A 121 6.77 -6.02 6.21
C ALA A 121 7.97 -6.62 5.49
N TYR A 122 8.53 -7.69 6.05
CA TYR A 122 9.70 -8.38 5.51
C TYR A 122 9.33 -9.78 5.02
N PHE A 123 9.71 -10.06 3.78
CA PHE A 123 9.53 -11.35 3.13
C PHE A 123 10.88 -11.84 2.61
N ALA A 124 11.08 -13.15 2.49
CA ALA A 124 12.31 -13.70 1.96
C ALA A 124 12.11 -14.98 1.16
N THR A 125 13.07 -15.24 0.28
CA THR A 125 13.27 -16.53 -0.39
C THR A 125 14.73 -16.95 -0.27
N THR A 126 14.97 -18.23 0.01
CA THR A 126 16.29 -18.87 -0.12
C THR A 126 16.48 -19.45 -1.52
N ASP A 127 15.38 -19.76 -2.20
CA ASP A 127 15.42 -20.24 -3.58
C ASP A 127 15.80 -19.11 -4.54
N PRO A 128 16.62 -19.39 -5.57
CA PRO A 128 16.93 -18.43 -6.61
C PRO A 128 15.67 -17.94 -7.32
N ILE A 129 15.60 -16.63 -7.57
CA ILE A 129 14.53 -16.05 -8.36
C ILE A 129 14.68 -16.54 -9.81
N PRO A 130 13.67 -17.22 -10.40
CA PRO A 130 13.80 -17.76 -11.74
C PRO A 130 14.00 -16.66 -12.79
N GLU A 131 14.98 -16.85 -13.67
CA GLU A 131 15.26 -15.90 -14.74
C GLU A 131 14.05 -15.75 -15.68
N GLY A 132 13.73 -14.52 -16.07
CA GLY A 132 12.57 -14.20 -16.90
C GLY A 132 11.22 -14.26 -16.17
N SER A 133 11.19 -14.64 -14.89
CA SER A 133 9.98 -14.52 -14.07
C SER A 133 9.58 -13.05 -13.87
N LEU A 134 8.31 -12.81 -13.52
CA LEU A 134 7.83 -11.44 -13.27
C LEU A 134 8.58 -10.74 -12.11
N MET A 135 9.07 -11.51 -11.12
CA MET A 135 9.95 -10.99 -10.07
C MET A 135 11.31 -10.57 -10.63
N ASP A 136 11.95 -11.42 -11.44
CA ASP A 136 13.24 -11.10 -12.08
C ASP A 136 13.14 -9.85 -12.95
N LEU A 137 12.07 -9.76 -13.77
CA LEU A 137 11.78 -8.58 -14.59
C LEU A 137 11.53 -7.32 -13.74
N PHE A 138 10.87 -7.45 -12.59
CA PHE A 138 10.65 -6.32 -11.68
C PHE A 138 11.94 -5.82 -11.02
N LEU A 139 12.82 -6.74 -10.63
CA LEU A 139 14.12 -6.39 -10.06
C LEU A 139 15.03 -5.69 -11.09
N LYS A 140 15.07 -6.22 -12.33
CA LYS A 140 15.86 -5.66 -13.44
C LYS A 140 15.23 -4.42 -14.10
N GLY A 141 13.93 -4.20 -13.91
CA GLY A 141 13.19 -3.11 -14.53
C GLY A 141 13.58 -1.71 -14.04
N ASP A 142 13.01 -0.68 -14.65
CA ASP A 142 13.13 0.70 -14.16
C ASP A 142 11.97 1.06 -13.21
N ASP A 143 12.03 2.24 -12.60
CA ASP A 143 10.98 2.70 -11.69
C ASP A 143 9.65 2.90 -12.41
N GLY A 144 9.65 3.22 -13.71
CA GLY A 144 8.44 3.29 -14.53
C GLY A 144 7.71 1.95 -14.58
N PHE A 145 8.44 0.88 -14.90
CA PHE A 145 7.94 -0.49 -14.87
C PHE A 145 7.45 -0.85 -13.47
N ARG A 146 8.28 -0.68 -12.44
CA ARG A 146 7.92 -1.03 -11.05
C ARG A 146 6.65 -0.32 -10.59
N ASN A 147 6.58 0.99 -10.83
CA ASN A 147 5.41 1.80 -10.48
C ASN A 147 4.15 1.37 -11.23
N SER A 148 4.29 0.94 -12.48
CA SER A 148 3.16 0.49 -13.30
C SER A 148 2.61 -0.89 -12.91
N ARG A 149 3.38 -1.68 -12.15
CA ARG A 149 3.07 -3.08 -11.83
C ARG A 149 2.84 -3.35 -10.35
N LEU A 150 3.49 -2.62 -9.44
CA LEU A 150 3.40 -2.90 -8.02
C LEU A 150 1.96 -2.67 -7.52
N LYS A 151 1.37 -3.72 -6.95
CA LYS A 151 -0.03 -3.79 -6.56
C LYS A 151 -0.17 -4.22 -5.11
N LEU A 152 -1.13 -3.58 -4.43
CA LEU A 152 -1.50 -3.86 -3.05
C LEU A 152 -2.96 -4.30 -2.99
N ILE A 153 -3.24 -5.33 -2.21
CA ILE A 153 -4.59 -5.67 -1.73
C ILE A 153 -4.63 -5.42 -0.22
N ALA A 154 -5.60 -4.64 0.25
CA ALA A 154 -5.82 -4.29 1.64
C ALA A 154 -7.23 -4.69 2.08
N ASN A 155 -7.34 -5.59 3.05
CA ASN A 155 -8.61 -6.05 3.61
C ASN A 155 -8.72 -5.67 5.09
N ILE A 156 -9.78 -4.94 5.46
CA ILE A 156 -10.08 -4.61 6.86
C ILE A 156 -10.86 -5.75 7.50
N VAL A 157 -10.14 -6.69 8.09
CA VAL A 157 -10.67 -7.90 8.74
C VAL A 157 -11.55 -7.54 9.93
N LYS A 158 -11.05 -6.69 10.83
CA LYS A 158 -11.77 -6.17 12.00
C LYS A 158 -11.64 -4.65 12.00
N GLY A 159 -12.75 -3.96 12.22
CA GLY A 159 -12.71 -2.50 12.27
C GLY A 159 -14.07 -1.83 12.18
N PRO A 160 -14.16 -0.55 12.57
CA PRO A 160 -15.36 0.24 12.39
C PRO A 160 -15.78 0.30 10.91
N TRP A 161 -17.09 0.29 10.66
CA TRP A 161 -17.65 0.33 9.31
C TRP A 161 -17.17 1.54 8.50
N ILE A 162 -16.90 2.68 9.17
CA ILE A 162 -16.41 3.90 8.54
C ILE A 162 -15.02 3.71 7.92
N VAL A 163 -14.13 2.95 8.58
CA VAL A 163 -12.80 2.63 8.05
C VAL A 163 -12.93 1.70 6.85
N ARG A 164 -13.78 0.66 6.97
CA ARG A 164 -14.06 -0.28 5.85
C ARG A 164 -14.58 0.45 4.62
N LYS A 165 -15.51 1.38 4.82
CA LYS A 165 -16.09 2.19 3.73
C LYS A 165 -15.07 3.16 3.12
N ALA A 166 -14.21 3.77 3.93
CA ALA A 166 -13.16 4.66 3.44
C ALA A 166 -12.11 3.92 2.60
N VAL A 167 -11.76 2.69 2.98
CA VAL A 167 -10.87 1.84 2.17
C VAL A 167 -11.55 1.44 0.87
N GLY A 168 -12.82 1.00 0.90
CA GLY A 168 -13.69 0.90 -0.28
C GLY A 168 -13.01 0.38 -1.55
N GLU A 169 -13.14 1.13 -2.65
CA GLU A 169 -12.53 0.81 -3.96
C GLU A 169 -11.00 0.82 -3.94
N GLN A 170 -10.38 1.50 -2.97
CA GLN A 170 -8.91 1.54 -2.80
C GLN A 170 -8.36 0.28 -2.13
N ALA A 171 -9.22 -0.68 -1.76
CA ALA A 171 -8.82 -1.98 -1.24
C ALA A 171 -7.90 -2.76 -2.20
N ILE A 172 -7.96 -2.49 -3.51
CA ILE A 172 -7.05 -3.09 -4.48
C ILE A 172 -6.54 -1.98 -5.40
N CYS A 173 -5.25 -1.67 -5.35
CA CYS A 173 -4.69 -0.58 -6.14
C CYS A 173 -3.30 -0.91 -6.70
N ILE A 174 -2.97 -0.32 -7.86
CA ILE A 174 -1.58 -0.27 -8.34
C ILE A 174 -0.88 0.82 -7.55
N ILE A 175 -0.39 0.43 -6.38
CA ILE A 175 0.18 1.34 -5.37
C ILE A 175 1.33 2.16 -5.94
N GLY A 176 2.12 1.60 -6.85
CA GLY A 176 3.21 2.32 -7.51
C GLY A 176 2.76 3.50 -8.40
N ARG A 177 1.51 3.50 -8.86
CA ARG A 177 0.89 4.65 -9.57
C ARG A 177 0.18 5.60 -8.61
N ALA A 178 -0.36 5.07 -7.52
CA ALA A 178 -1.16 5.84 -6.58
C ALA A 178 -0.31 6.64 -5.58
N LEU A 179 0.89 6.15 -5.26
CA LEU A 179 1.80 6.70 -4.25
C LEU A 179 3.21 6.83 -4.81
N SER A 180 3.98 7.78 -4.26
CA SER A 180 5.41 7.86 -4.51
C SER A 180 6.11 6.67 -3.85
N CYS A 181 6.74 5.83 -4.66
CA CYS A 181 7.52 4.69 -4.20
C CYS A 181 9.00 4.93 -4.49
N LYS A 182 9.89 4.65 -3.53
CA LYS A 182 11.34 4.59 -3.77
C LYS A 182 11.81 3.15 -3.63
N TYR A 183 12.65 2.71 -4.57
CA TYR A 183 13.15 1.35 -4.64
C TYR A 183 14.64 1.33 -4.32
N HIS A 184 15.00 0.64 -3.25
CA HIS A 184 16.38 0.50 -2.79
C HIS A 184 16.82 -0.94 -3.04
N LEU A 185 17.55 -1.15 -4.14
CA LEU A 185 18.04 -2.46 -4.55
C LEU A 185 19.49 -2.65 -4.12
N ALA A 186 19.78 -3.81 -3.53
CA ALA A 186 21.13 -4.27 -3.23
C ALA A 186 21.29 -5.75 -3.64
N ASN A 187 22.44 -6.35 -3.36
CA ASN A 187 22.78 -7.70 -3.83
C ASN A 187 21.81 -8.78 -3.34
N ASN A 188 21.25 -8.64 -2.14
CA ASN A 188 20.40 -9.65 -1.51
C ASN A 188 19.10 -9.07 -0.95
N PHE A 189 18.71 -7.86 -1.34
CA PHE A 189 17.41 -7.32 -0.96
C PHE A 189 16.90 -6.26 -1.92
N ILE A 190 15.60 -6.06 -1.88
CA ILE A 190 14.92 -4.87 -2.34
C ILE A 190 14.05 -4.30 -1.21
N GLU A 191 14.15 -3.00 -0.98
CA GLU A 191 13.23 -2.27 -0.12
C GLU A 191 12.39 -1.31 -0.95
N VAL A 192 11.08 -1.31 -0.69
CA VAL A 192 10.12 -0.40 -1.30
C VAL A 192 9.57 0.52 -0.22
N ASP A 193 10.05 1.76 -0.24
CA ASP A 193 9.54 2.84 0.58
C ASP A 193 8.29 3.43 -0.07
N VAL A 194 7.14 3.25 0.58
CA VAL A 194 5.83 3.70 0.09
C VAL A 194 5.39 4.90 0.90
N ASP A 195 5.41 6.08 0.26
CA ASP A 195 5.02 7.33 0.90
C ASP A 195 3.50 7.55 0.83
N ILE A 196 2.77 7.16 1.89
CA ILE A 196 1.31 7.37 1.96
C ILE A 196 0.96 8.86 1.94
N GLY A 197 1.84 9.73 2.44
CA GLY A 197 1.62 11.18 2.45
C GLY A 197 1.67 11.83 1.08
N SER A 198 2.14 11.12 0.04
CA SER A 198 2.20 11.67 -1.32
C SER A 198 0.84 11.75 -2.00
N SER A 199 -0.20 11.13 -1.43
CA SER A 199 -1.58 11.18 -1.93
C SER A 199 -2.52 11.71 -0.87
N MET A 200 -3.27 12.76 -1.21
CA MET A 200 -4.29 13.32 -0.31
C MET A 200 -5.35 12.28 0.07
N VAL A 201 -5.75 11.43 -0.87
CA VAL A 201 -6.76 10.40 -0.65
C VAL A 201 -6.22 9.30 0.27
N ALA A 202 -5.04 8.76 -0.03
CA ALA A 202 -4.45 7.71 0.80
C ALA A 202 -4.12 8.23 2.21
N SER A 203 -3.56 9.43 2.31
CA SER A 203 -3.28 10.09 3.58
C SER A 203 -4.55 10.27 4.42
N ALA A 204 -5.67 10.67 3.82
CA ALA A 204 -6.95 10.80 4.53
C ALA A 204 -7.49 9.45 5.03
N ILE A 205 -7.45 8.41 4.19
CA ILE A 205 -7.89 7.05 4.56
C ILE A 205 -7.03 6.50 5.70
N VAL A 206 -5.71 6.62 5.59
CA VAL A 206 -4.79 6.10 6.60
C VAL A 206 -4.85 6.91 7.88
N HIS A 207 -5.01 8.24 7.85
CA HIS A 207 -5.26 9.03 9.06
C HIS A 207 -6.53 8.61 9.78
N LEU A 208 -7.63 8.37 9.03
CA LEU A 208 -8.85 7.85 9.61
C LEU A 208 -8.62 6.48 10.25
N ALA A 209 -7.96 5.56 9.54
CA ALA A 209 -7.64 4.23 10.05
C ALA A 209 -6.74 4.31 11.30
N PHE A 210 -5.74 5.19 11.29
CA PHE A 210 -4.82 5.39 12.40
C PHE A 210 -5.55 5.77 13.70
N GLY A 211 -6.64 6.55 13.61
CA GLY A 211 -7.50 6.86 14.76
C GLY A 211 -8.15 5.63 15.42
N TYR A 212 -8.21 4.50 14.72
CA TYR A 212 -8.75 3.23 15.21
C TYR A 212 -7.72 2.11 15.28
N ILE A 213 -6.42 2.41 15.11
CA ILE A 213 -5.37 1.41 14.91
C ILE A 213 -5.29 0.34 16.00
N THR A 214 -5.62 0.69 17.25
CA THR A 214 -5.68 -0.21 18.41
C THR A 214 -6.89 -1.15 18.43
N THR A 215 -7.80 -1.03 17.46
CA THR A 215 -9.01 -1.87 17.30
C THR A 215 -9.16 -2.42 15.88
N LEU A 216 -8.21 -2.10 15.00
CA LEU A 216 -8.20 -2.52 13.61
C LEU A 216 -7.37 -3.78 13.41
N THR A 217 -7.88 -4.70 12.60
CA THR A 217 -7.11 -5.79 12.03
C THR A 217 -7.12 -5.64 10.52
N VAL A 218 -5.94 -5.62 9.91
CA VAL A 218 -5.74 -5.36 8.48
C VAL A 218 -4.88 -6.47 7.89
N ASP A 219 -5.35 -7.05 6.79
CA ASP A 219 -4.56 -7.92 5.92
C ASP A 219 -4.05 -7.10 4.74
N LEU A 220 -2.75 -7.16 4.48
CA LEU A 220 -2.11 -6.55 3.32
C LEU A 220 -1.41 -7.64 2.50
N ALA A 221 -1.65 -7.68 1.19
CA ALA A 221 -0.93 -8.54 0.26
C ALA A 221 -0.29 -7.72 -0.85
N PHE A 222 1.00 -7.95 -1.07
CA PHE A 222 1.80 -7.31 -2.09
C PHE A 222 1.96 -8.25 -3.29
N LEU A 223 1.81 -7.72 -4.49
CA LEU A 223 1.94 -8.49 -5.72
C LEU A 223 2.42 -7.62 -6.88
N ILE A 224 2.91 -8.26 -7.92
CA ILE A 224 3.23 -7.61 -9.20
C ILE A 224 2.07 -7.94 -10.13
N GLU A 225 1.35 -6.92 -10.61
CA GLU A 225 0.19 -7.13 -11.47
C GLU A 225 0.60 -7.81 -12.77
N SER A 226 -0.02 -8.95 -13.11
CA SER A 226 0.15 -9.61 -14.40
C SER A 226 -0.63 -8.87 -15.49
N GLN A 227 0.00 -8.51 -16.62
CA GLN A 227 -0.58 -7.75 -17.74
C GLN A 227 -0.56 -8.53 -19.07
N THR A 228 0.13 -9.67 -19.12
CA THR A 228 0.18 -10.55 -20.30
C THR A 228 -0.20 -11.99 -19.96
N GLN A 229 -0.65 -12.76 -20.95
CA GLN A 229 -1.10 -14.14 -20.75
C GLN A 229 0.00 -15.04 -20.17
N SER A 230 1.26 -14.82 -20.54
CA SER A 230 2.42 -15.55 -20.02
C SER A 230 2.75 -15.24 -18.55
N GLU A 231 2.20 -14.16 -18.00
CA GLU A 231 2.37 -13.78 -16.60
C GLU A 231 1.24 -14.31 -15.70
N LEU A 232 0.27 -15.04 -16.26
CA LEU A 232 -0.84 -15.62 -15.51
C LEU A 232 -0.55 -17.10 -15.11
N PRO A 233 -1.13 -17.59 -14.00
CA PRO A 233 -1.96 -16.85 -13.04
C PRO A 233 -1.14 -15.84 -12.22
N GLU A 234 -1.80 -14.75 -11.81
CA GLU A 234 -1.19 -13.74 -10.93
C GLU A 234 -0.94 -14.36 -9.54
N ARG A 235 0.24 -14.12 -8.96
CA ARG A 235 0.60 -14.66 -7.63
C ARG A 235 0.96 -13.54 -6.65
N ILE A 236 0.76 -13.80 -5.37
CA ILE A 236 1.13 -12.88 -4.29
C ILE A 236 2.63 -13.01 -3.98
N LEU A 237 3.33 -11.88 -3.87
CA LEU A 237 4.71 -11.84 -3.38
C LEU A 237 4.75 -12.29 -1.92
N GLY A 238 3.98 -11.61 -1.08
CA GLY A 238 3.81 -11.94 0.33
C GLY A 238 2.65 -11.17 0.93
N ALA A 239 2.13 -11.67 2.05
CA ALA A 239 1.08 -11.00 2.80
C ALA A 239 1.37 -10.96 4.29
N VAL A 240 0.85 -9.91 4.94
CA VAL A 240 0.95 -9.69 6.38
C VAL A 240 -0.39 -9.26 6.93
N ARG A 241 -0.73 -9.79 8.10
CA ARG A 241 -1.79 -9.29 8.96
C ARG A 241 -1.13 -8.51 10.07
N PHE A 242 -1.64 -7.33 10.39
CA PHE A 242 -1.36 -6.70 11.68
C PHE A 242 -2.68 -6.33 12.35
N SER A 243 -2.64 -6.25 13.67
CA SER A 243 -3.85 -6.14 14.46
C SER A 243 -3.61 -5.36 15.73
N GLU A 244 -4.50 -4.42 16.01
CA GLU A 244 -4.55 -3.65 17.25
C GLU A 244 -3.19 -3.01 17.57
N LEU A 245 -2.49 -2.49 16.55
CA LEU A 245 -1.15 -1.93 16.75
C LEU A 245 -1.21 -0.77 17.72
N ASN A 246 -0.43 -0.86 18.79
CA ASN A 246 -0.32 0.21 19.77
C ASN A 246 0.74 1.24 19.30
N PRO A 247 0.38 2.52 19.06
CA PRO A 247 1.36 3.54 18.71
C PRO A 247 2.49 3.70 19.74
N THR A 248 2.26 3.36 21.00
CA THR A 248 3.29 3.45 22.06
C THR A 248 4.27 2.28 22.05
N SER A 249 3.95 1.16 21.39
CA SER A 249 4.86 0.03 21.23
C SER A 249 5.76 0.14 19.99
N ALA A 250 5.61 1.22 19.21
CA ALA A 250 6.44 1.48 18.05
C ALA A 250 7.91 1.67 18.47
N LEU A 251 8.81 0.96 17.80
CA LEU A 251 10.25 1.08 18.05
C LEU A 251 10.73 2.47 17.64
N PRO A 252 11.30 3.26 18.57
CA PRO A 252 11.89 4.53 18.21
C PRO A 252 13.17 4.28 17.40
N ILE A 253 13.24 4.85 16.21
CA ILE A 253 14.47 4.87 15.41
C ILE A 253 14.89 6.33 15.20
N GLU A 254 16.11 6.65 15.60
CA GLU A 254 16.73 7.92 15.28
C GLU A 254 17.04 7.99 13.78
N PRO A 255 16.71 9.11 13.11
CA PRO A 255 17.11 9.29 11.72
C PRO A 255 18.63 9.22 11.62
N SER A 256 19.16 8.41 10.70
CA SER A 256 20.60 8.40 10.44
C SER A 256 21.04 9.80 10.01
N SER A 257 22.00 10.40 10.74
CA SER A 257 22.53 11.75 10.47
C SER A 257 23.31 11.89 9.15
N HIS A 258 23.29 10.87 8.29
CA HIS A 258 23.95 10.84 6.98
C HIS A 258 22.98 11.15 5.84
N ILE A 259 22.21 12.24 5.94
CA ILE A 259 21.64 12.90 4.77
C ILE A 259 22.00 14.38 4.83
N ASN A 260 22.73 14.78 3.79
CA ASN A 260 23.41 16.05 3.59
C ASN A 260 22.59 17.30 3.95
N ALA A 261 23.32 18.32 4.40
CA ALA A 261 22.94 19.71 4.60
C ALA A 261 22.45 20.45 3.33
N ALA A 262 21.73 19.78 2.43
CA ALA A 262 21.27 20.30 1.15
C ALA A 262 19.74 20.49 1.05
N ASN A 263 18.96 20.17 2.09
CA ASN A 263 17.50 20.44 2.12
C ASN A 263 17.05 21.40 3.23
N LEU A 264 17.99 22.13 3.83
CA LEU A 264 17.68 23.25 4.72
C LEU A 264 17.34 24.50 3.90
N GLN A 265 16.26 24.45 3.11
CA GLN A 265 15.56 25.62 2.59
C GLN A 265 14.19 25.25 2.00
N SER A 266 13.20 25.14 2.88
CA SER A 266 11.85 25.70 2.68
C SER A 266 10.91 25.31 3.82
N SER A 267 11.30 25.62 5.06
CA SER A 267 10.32 25.75 6.13
C SER A 267 9.79 27.19 6.12
N LEU A 268 8.63 27.40 5.51
CA LEU A 268 7.79 28.57 5.81
C LEU A 268 6.70 28.17 6.82
N PRO A 269 6.27 29.10 7.68
CA PRO A 269 5.77 28.77 9.01
C PRO A 269 4.31 28.33 9.03
N THR A 270 4.01 27.47 9.99
CA THR A 270 2.67 27.16 10.54
C THR A 270 1.92 28.42 10.98
N ARG A 271 1.24 29.12 10.06
CA ARG A 271 0.20 30.12 10.36
C ARG A 271 -0.81 30.23 9.21
N LEU A 272 -1.61 29.19 8.96
CA LEU A 272 -2.79 29.29 8.07
C LEU A 272 -3.94 28.31 8.43
N TRP A 273 -4.01 27.86 9.68
CA TRP A 273 -5.18 27.14 10.20
C TRP A 273 -5.85 27.90 11.34
N LYS A 274 -6.48 29.01 10.99
CA LYS A 274 -7.64 29.58 11.69
C LYS A 274 -8.49 30.30 10.64
N SER A 275 -9.42 29.56 10.03
CA SER A 275 -10.66 30.05 9.38
C SER A 275 -11.05 29.18 8.19
N ILE A 276 -11.56 27.96 8.44
CA ILE A 276 -12.61 27.34 7.61
C ILE A 276 -13.50 26.53 8.58
N GLY A 277 -14.22 27.25 9.42
CA GLY A 277 -15.43 26.76 10.06
C GLY A 277 -16.59 27.53 9.45
N GLN A 278 -17.61 26.81 8.98
CA GLN A 278 -18.76 27.25 8.18
C GLN A 278 -18.51 27.27 6.66
N GLY A 279 -19.07 26.26 5.97
CA GLY A 279 -19.21 26.32 4.51
C GLY A 279 -19.08 25.03 3.71
N PHE A 280 -19.53 23.86 4.21
CA PHE A 280 -19.68 22.67 3.35
C PHE A 280 -20.92 21.85 3.75
N THR A 281 -22.08 22.42 3.47
CA THR A 281 -23.30 21.65 3.16
C THR A 281 -23.81 22.20 1.84
N HIS A 282 -24.16 21.31 0.92
CA HIS A 282 -24.37 21.51 -0.52
C HIS A 282 -23.12 21.33 -1.37
N ILE A 283 -22.86 20.09 -1.78
CA ILE A 283 -22.66 19.64 -3.17
C ILE A 283 -22.66 18.11 -3.12
N LEU A 284 -23.85 17.51 -3.20
CA LEU A 284 -24.08 16.10 -3.53
C LEU A 284 -25.48 16.00 -4.17
N ASN A 285 -25.55 16.18 -5.50
CA ASN A 285 -26.20 15.27 -6.46
C ASN A 285 -26.43 15.98 -7.80
N PRO A 286 -26.05 15.36 -8.94
CA PRO A 286 -26.48 15.76 -10.26
C PRO A 286 -27.73 14.96 -10.66
N SER A 287 -28.81 15.64 -11.03
CA SER A 287 -29.90 15.03 -11.81
C SER A 287 -30.65 16.09 -12.61
N ALA A 288 -30.46 15.98 -13.92
CA ALA A 288 -31.44 16.07 -15.01
C ALA A 288 -32.47 17.23 -15.04
N GLN A 289 -32.42 17.87 -16.22
CA GLN A 289 -33.51 18.37 -17.05
C GLN A 289 -34.13 19.76 -16.79
N GLU A 290 -33.87 20.60 -17.80
CA GLU A 290 -34.83 21.34 -18.61
C GLU A 290 -35.59 22.53 -18.00
N SER A 291 -35.19 23.70 -18.50
CA SER A 291 -36.03 24.80 -19.00
C SER A 291 -37.37 25.05 -18.32
N ASP A 292 -37.55 26.23 -17.72
CA ASP A 292 -38.00 27.37 -18.50
C ASP A 292 -38.08 28.67 -17.68
N SER A 293 -38.15 29.77 -18.42
CA SER A 293 -38.80 31.06 -18.09
C SER A 293 -37.93 32.24 -17.60
N THR A 294 -37.62 33.07 -18.60
CA THR A 294 -37.99 34.50 -18.75
C THR A 294 -37.31 35.62 -17.95
N GLY A 295 -36.80 36.57 -18.74
CA GLY A 295 -36.71 38.01 -18.47
C GLY A 295 -35.26 38.52 -18.42
N SER A 296 -34.78 39.49 -19.19
CA SER A 296 -35.33 40.38 -20.20
C SER A 296 -34.14 41.15 -20.79
N LEU A 297 -33.99 41.25 -22.11
CA LEU A 297 -33.15 42.30 -22.73
C LEU A 297 -33.77 42.77 -24.06
N HIS A 298 -33.49 44.04 -24.34
CA HIS A 298 -34.14 44.99 -25.24
C HIS A 298 -34.17 44.65 -26.75
N VAL A 299 -35.33 44.93 -27.37
CA VAL A 299 -35.61 45.85 -28.50
C VAL A 299 -34.66 45.84 -29.72
N ASN A 300 -35.15 45.35 -30.89
CA ASN A 300 -35.64 46.18 -32.01
C ASN A 300 -36.06 45.37 -33.26
N GLY A 301 -37.22 45.73 -33.86
CA GLY A 301 -37.35 45.91 -35.31
C GLY A 301 -37.95 44.80 -36.21
N SER A 302 -39.27 44.89 -36.46
CA SER A 302 -40.02 44.74 -37.74
C SER A 302 -39.77 43.49 -38.65
N VAL A 303 -40.76 42.76 -39.18
CA VAL A 303 -41.93 43.15 -40.01
C VAL A 303 -42.94 41.97 -40.06
N ASP A 304 -44.24 42.28 -40.06
CA ASP A 304 -45.39 41.37 -40.23
C ASP A 304 -45.56 40.84 -41.66
N HIS A 305 -46.06 39.59 -41.81
CA HIS A 305 -47.33 39.30 -42.51
C HIS A 305 -47.76 37.82 -42.46
N GLU A 306 -49.02 37.63 -42.03
CA GLU A 306 -50.06 36.69 -42.49
C GLU A 306 -49.89 35.16 -42.52
N GLY A 307 -50.96 34.48 -42.12
CA GLY A 307 -51.39 33.25 -42.81
C GLY A 307 -51.99 32.16 -41.92
N ALA A 308 -53.30 32.25 -41.70
CA ALA A 308 -54.12 31.32 -40.93
C ALA A 308 -54.22 29.86 -41.48
N ILE A 309 -54.85 29.01 -40.66
CA ILE A 309 -55.85 27.96 -41.02
C ILE A 309 -55.53 26.50 -40.58
N LYS A 310 -56.25 26.11 -39.52
CA LYS A 310 -57.12 24.93 -39.32
C LYS A 310 -56.60 23.47 -39.29
N ASP A 311 -56.99 22.87 -38.16
CA ASP A 311 -57.84 21.68 -37.98
C ASP A 311 -57.34 20.24 -38.09
N ALA A 312 -57.78 19.52 -37.04
CA ALA A 312 -58.40 18.20 -37.02
C ALA A 312 -57.51 16.95 -36.83
N LYS A 313 -57.54 16.48 -35.57
CA LYS A 313 -58.09 15.18 -35.13
C LYS A 313 -57.81 13.96 -36.03
N LYS A 314 -57.08 13.00 -35.46
CA LYS A 314 -57.72 11.80 -34.89
C LYS A 314 -56.87 11.24 -33.76
#